data_AF-A0A2T6N171-F1
#
_entry.id   AF-A0A2T6N171-F1
#
_cell.length_a   1.000
_cell.length_b   1.000
_cell.length_c   1.000
_cell.angle_alpha   90.00
_cell.angle_beta   90.00
_cell.angle_gamma   90.00
#
_symmetry.space_group_name_H-M   'P 1'
#
loop_
_entity.id
_entity.type
_entity.pdbx_description
1 polymer ?
#
loop_
_entity_poly.entity_id
_entity_poly.type
_entity_poly.pdbx_seq_one_letter_code
_entity_poly.pdbx_strand_id
1 'polypeptide(L)'
;MGKHRLPGILQLSGLAASLIVLQACSGIGAVSGDMPLKVESDPPGATIYLLDKAIGETPVTISQQQLYPAGYDAGKHRMYGSLSFRKEGCEDLTKRIHYNDFSSRLSVELNCEDTATVSELPSDTPVKPTPSSAQSNEEPPGVSENRDRENISEVTTPPASTAPPIHGKAGEVADRQSAGLTIKQRLLRIDGLKREGMISEEEYRQARKRILDEL
;
A
#
# COMPACT_ATOMS: atom_id res chain seq x y z
N MET A 1 78.60 43.42 -30.32
CA MET A 1 78.62 43.02 -28.89
C MET A 1 77.22 42.50 -28.58
N GLY A 2 76.91 41.26 -28.23
CA GLY A 2 77.72 40.14 -27.80
C GLY A 2 77.01 39.47 -26.62
N LYS A 3 76.23 38.40 -26.90
CA LYS A 3 75.87 37.26 -26.02
C LYS A 3 74.84 37.63 -24.93
N HIS A 4 73.77 36.87 -24.64
CA HIS A 4 73.61 35.44 -24.26
C HIS A 4 72.21 34.97 -24.75
N ARG A 5 71.94 33.83 -25.43
CA ARG A 5 72.19 32.38 -25.25
C ARG A 5 71.41 31.67 -24.10
N LEU A 6 70.25 31.12 -24.50
CA LEU A 6 69.60 29.82 -24.16
C LEU A 6 69.11 29.59 -22.70
N PRO A 7 68.23 28.59 -22.40
CA PRO A 7 67.66 27.48 -23.21
C PRO A 7 66.10 27.49 -23.24
N GLY A 8 65.35 26.77 -24.08
CA GLY A 8 65.52 25.42 -24.61
C GLY A 8 64.52 24.49 -23.90
N ILE A 9 63.34 24.30 -24.49
CA ILE A 9 62.45 23.18 -24.18
C ILE A 9 62.06 22.54 -25.51
N LEU A 10 62.71 21.43 -25.80
CA LEU A 10 62.42 20.49 -26.88
C LEU A 10 61.52 19.37 -26.33
N GLN A 11 61.02 18.50 -27.23
CA GLN A 11 60.13 17.32 -27.07
C GLN A 11 58.67 17.70 -27.42
N LEU A 12 58.11 17.46 -28.60
CA LEU A 12 58.17 16.34 -29.57
C LEU A 12 57.76 14.97 -28.99
N SER A 13 56.84 14.31 -29.71
CA SER A 13 56.25 12.97 -29.49
C SER A 13 55.24 12.87 -28.34
N GLY A 14 54.12 12.15 -28.43
CA GLY A 14 53.60 11.22 -29.43
C GLY A 14 52.37 10.54 -28.83
N LEU A 15 51.56 9.89 -29.67
CA LEU A 15 50.42 9.05 -29.31
C LEU A 15 49.32 9.70 -28.45
N ALA A 16 48.32 10.26 -29.14
CA ALA A 16 46.94 10.25 -28.68
C ALA A 16 46.44 8.78 -28.61
N ALA A 17 46.90 8.04 -27.60
CA ALA A 17 46.35 6.75 -27.22
C ALA A 17 45.21 7.02 -26.22
N SER A 18 43.98 6.78 -26.69
CA SER A 18 42.73 6.83 -25.94
C SER A 18 42.84 6.18 -24.55
N LEU A 19 43.03 6.99 -23.51
CA LEU A 19 42.80 6.63 -22.11
C LEU A 19 41.57 7.40 -21.60
N ILE A 20 40.39 7.07 -22.12
CA ILE A 20 39.11 7.50 -21.55
C ILE A 20 38.17 6.30 -21.54
N VAL A 21 38.35 5.36 -20.61
CA VAL A 21 37.29 4.41 -20.25
C VAL A 21 37.40 4.06 -18.78
N LEU A 22 36.81 4.87 -17.90
CA LEU A 22 36.45 4.50 -16.52
C LEU A 22 35.33 5.40 -15.97
N GLN A 23 34.33 5.71 -16.80
CA GLN A 23 33.02 6.18 -16.33
C GLN A 23 32.00 5.07 -16.56
N ALA A 24 31.95 4.10 -15.65
CA ALA A 24 30.90 3.08 -15.62
C ALA A 24 30.66 2.60 -14.19
N CYS A 25 30.08 3.48 -13.36
CA CYS A 25 29.33 3.11 -12.15
C CYS A 25 28.30 4.23 -11.84
N SER A 26 27.53 4.64 -12.84
CA SER A 26 26.32 5.46 -12.63
C SER A 26 25.13 4.66 -13.12
N GLY A 27 24.76 3.62 -12.38
CA GLY A 27 23.61 2.82 -12.72
C GLY A 27 23.52 1.60 -11.83
N ILE A 28 22.80 1.72 -10.73
CA ILE A 28 21.89 0.72 -10.15
C ILE A 28 21.24 1.43 -8.95
N GLY A 29 19.93 1.61 -8.98
CA GLY A 29 19.15 1.93 -7.78
C GLY A 29 18.36 3.24 -7.75
N ALA A 30 17.90 3.76 -8.89
CA ALA A 30 16.83 4.78 -8.89
C ALA A 30 15.59 4.24 -9.60
N VAL A 31 14.94 3.25 -8.99
CA VAL A 31 13.52 2.99 -9.23
C VAL A 31 12.72 3.60 -8.08
N SER A 32 12.82 4.93 -7.92
CA SER A 32 11.76 5.69 -7.25
C SER A 32 10.66 5.92 -8.27
N GLY A 33 9.99 4.84 -8.68
CA GLY A 33 8.88 4.91 -9.62
C GLY A 33 7.63 5.27 -8.87
N ASP A 34 7.25 6.56 -8.84
CA ASP A 34 5.85 6.91 -8.66
C ASP A 34 5.11 6.28 -9.84
N MET A 35 4.37 5.21 -9.60
CA MET A 35 3.54 4.54 -10.59
C MET A 35 2.14 5.11 -10.40
N PRO A 36 1.70 6.09 -11.22
CA PRO A 36 0.42 6.74 -11.00
C PRO A 36 -0.73 5.89 -11.56
N LEU A 37 -1.88 5.98 -10.90
CA LEU A 37 -3.10 5.31 -11.31
C LEU A 37 -3.71 6.04 -12.51
N LYS A 38 -3.87 5.34 -13.62
CA LYS A 38 -4.60 5.81 -14.80
C LYS A 38 -6.07 5.45 -14.64
N VAL A 39 -6.95 6.44 -14.63
CA VAL A 39 -8.39 6.26 -14.38
C VAL A 39 -9.19 6.73 -15.59
N GLU A 40 -10.02 5.85 -16.12
CA GLU A 40 -10.98 6.10 -17.20
C GLU A 40 -12.39 5.71 -16.74
N SER A 41 -13.41 6.36 -17.30
CA SER A 41 -14.80 5.94 -17.13
C SER A 41 -15.50 5.87 -18.48
N ASP A 42 -16.50 5.01 -18.55
CA ASP A 42 -17.47 4.98 -19.64
C ASP A 42 -18.87 5.29 -19.08
N PRO A 43 -19.53 6.38 -19.52
CA PRO A 43 -19.03 7.41 -20.41
C PRO A 43 -17.94 8.31 -19.75
N PRO A 44 -17.08 8.99 -20.54
CA PRO A 44 -16.02 9.85 -20.02
C PRO A 44 -16.58 11.16 -19.44
N GLY A 45 -15.75 11.93 -18.72
CA GLY A 45 -16.13 13.21 -18.11
C GLY A 45 -16.81 13.07 -16.76
N ALA A 46 -16.57 11.97 -16.04
CA ALA A 46 -17.06 11.80 -14.68
C ALA A 46 -16.14 12.52 -13.69
N THR A 47 -16.69 13.36 -12.83
CA THR A 47 -15.94 14.00 -11.75
C THR A 47 -15.53 12.96 -10.71
N ILE A 48 -14.25 12.95 -10.36
CA ILE A 48 -13.68 12.05 -9.36
C ILE A 48 -13.49 12.79 -8.05
N TYR A 49 -13.90 12.14 -6.97
CA TYR A 49 -13.76 12.60 -5.60
C TYR A 49 -12.88 11.64 -4.81
N LEU A 50 -11.96 12.21 -4.04
CA LEU A 50 -11.09 11.51 -3.11
C LEU A 50 -11.19 12.18 -1.74
N LEU A 51 -11.61 11.43 -0.73
CA LEU A 51 -11.82 11.96 0.63
C LEU A 51 -12.74 13.20 0.63
N ASP A 52 -13.85 13.12 -0.11
CA ASP A 52 -14.84 14.18 -0.36
C ASP A 52 -14.33 15.42 -1.11
N LYS A 53 -13.10 15.38 -1.64
CA LYS A 53 -12.54 16.46 -2.44
C LYS A 53 -12.57 16.10 -3.92
N ALA A 54 -13.13 16.98 -4.75
CA ALA A 54 -13.02 16.85 -6.21
C ALA A 54 -11.56 16.97 -6.65
N ILE A 55 -11.08 16.03 -7.46
CA ILE A 55 -9.69 15.96 -7.92
C ILE A 55 -9.53 16.10 -9.44
N GLY A 56 -10.61 15.99 -10.20
CA GLY A 56 -10.62 16.14 -11.66
C GLY A 56 -11.75 15.36 -12.32
N GLU A 57 -11.70 15.23 -13.64
CA GLU A 57 -12.66 14.47 -14.45
C GLU A 57 -11.94 13.38 -15.24
N THR A 58 -12.62 12.25 -15.47
CA THR A 58 -12.07 11.16 -16.30
C THR A 58 -11.94 11.58 -17.78
N PRO A 59 -10.87 11.17 -18.49
CA PRO A 59 -9.70 10.44 -18.01
C PRO A 59 -8.75 11.29 -17.15
N VAL A 60 -8.25 10.72 -16.04
CA VAL A 60 -7.31 11.41 -15.13
C VAL A 60 -6.20 10.47 -14.65
N THR A 61 -5.08 11.06 -14.24
CA THR A 61 -3.95 10.34 -13.62
C THR A 61 -3.82 10.78 -12.16
N ILE A 62 -3.76 9.84 -11.23
CA ILE A 62 -3.73 10.08 -9.78
C ILE A 62 -2.48 9.44 -9.19
N SER A 63 -1.67 10.22 -8.46
CA SER A 63 -0.46 9.67 -7.81
C SER A 63 -0.80 8.82 -6.59
N GLN A 64 0.13 7.96 -6.19
CA GLN A 64 -0.06 7.12 -5.01
C GLN A 64 -0.15 7.96 -3.72
N GLN A 65 0.62 9.05 -3.62
CA GLN A 65 0.61 9.95 -2.47
C GLN A 65 -0.71 10.70 -2.31
N GLN A 66 -1.39 10.98 -3.42
CA GLN A 66 -2.71 11.60 -3.38
C GLN A 66 -3.72 10.62 -2.80
N LEU A 67 -3.71 9.36 -3.25
CA LEU A 67 -4.62 8.30 -2.80
C LEU A 67 -4.32 7.78 -1.39
N TYR A 68 -3.04 7.73 -1.03
CA TYR A 68 -2.50 7.24 0.24
C TYR A 68 -1.53 8.28 0.82
N PRO A 69 -2.05 9.40 1.36
CA PRO A 69 -1.20 10.44 1.95
C PRO A 69 -0.44 9.93 3.17
N ALA A 70 0.72 10.53 3.44
CA ALA A 70 1.52 10.22 4.62
C ALA A 70 0.82 10.62 5.93
N GLY A 71 -0.02 11.67 5.87
CA GLY A 71 -0.84 12.13 6.99
C GLY A 71 -2.25 11.55 6.91
N TYR A 72 -2.66 10.84 7.96
CA TYR A 72 -3.99 10.23 8.08
C TYR A 72 -4.88 11.06 9.01
N ASP A 73 -6.04 11.47 8.50
CA ASP A 73 -7.16 11.98 9.30
C ASP A 73 -7.95 10.79 9.89
N ALA A 74 -7.99 10.67 11.22
CA ALA A 74 -8.70 9.56 11.86
C ALA A 74 -10.21 9.56 11.53
N GLY A 75 -10.81 10.72 11.25
CA GLY A 75 -12.22 10.86 10.91
C GLY A 75 -12.60 10.35 9.52
N LYS A 76 -11.62 10.19 8.61
CA LYS A 76 -11.86 9.79 7.20
C LYS A 76 -11.42 8.38 6.87
N HIS A 77 -11.15 7.55 7.89
CA HIS A 77 -10.59 6.20 7.73
C HIS A 77 -11.35 5.30 6.76
N ARG A 78 -12.68 5.43 6.69
CA ARG A 78 -13.53 4.64 5.79
C ARG A 78 -13.36 4.98 4.30
N MET A 79 -12.87 6.18 3.99
CA MET A 79 -12.77 6.70 2.62
C MET A 79 -11.36 6.53 2.03
N TYR A 80 -10.40 6.04 2.83
CA TYR A 80 -9.04 5.84 2.35
C TYR A 80 -8.96 4.78 1.26
N GLY A 81 -8.21 5.11 0.22
CA GLY A 81 -8.07 4.25 -0.95
C GLY A 81 -9.35 4.08 -1.76
N SER A 82 -10.35 4.96 -1.60
CA SER A 82 -11.59 4.91 -2.36
C SER A 82 -11.73 6.14 -3.26
N LEU A 83 -12.15 5.92 -4.50
CA LEU A 83 -12.55 6.95 -5.45
C LEU A 83 -14.07 6.92 -5.60
N SER A 84 -14.71 8.09 -5.52
CA SER A 84 -16.13 8.23 -5.89
C SER A 84 -16.23 8.94 -7.23
N PHE A 85 -17.05 8.41 -8.12
CA PHE A 85 -17.27 8.89 -9.48
C PHE A 85 -18.68 9.44 -9.54
N ARG A 86 -18.81 10.68 -10.02
CA ARG A 86 -20.10 11.34 -10.24
C ARG A 86 -20.19 11.84 -11.66
N LYS A 87 -21.33 11.63 -12.28
CA LYS A 87 -21.64 12.21 -13.58
C LYS A 87 -23.15 12.47 -13.63
N GLU A 88 -23.53 13.59 -14.23
CA GLU A 88 -24.95 13.93 -14.38
C GLU A 88 -25.70 12.84 -15.16
N GLY A 89 -26.89 12.48 -14.68
CA GLY A 89 -27.69 11.40 -15.25
C GLY A 89 -27.17 9.99 -14.93
N CYS A 90 -26.14 9.85 -14.08
CA CYS A 90 -25.58 8.55 -13.72
C CYS A 90 -25.60 8.32 -12.20
N GLU A 91 -25.68 7.05 -11.80
CA GLU A 91 -25.58 6.64 -10.41
C GLU A 91 -24.17 6.92 -9.85
N ASP A 92 -24.11 7.40 -8.61
CA ASP A 92 -22.85 7.59 -7.87
C ASP A 92 -22.15 6.22 -7.69
N LEU A 93 -20.94 6.08 -8.21
CA LEU A 93 -20.14 4.86 -8.07
C LEU A 93 -18.96 5.10 -7.13
N THR A 94 -18.78 4.25 -6.11
CA THR A 94 -17.56 4.26 -5.29
C THR A 94 -16.74 3.00 -5.54
N LYS A 95 -15.47 3.18 -5.94
CA LYS A 95 -14.52 2.09 -6.16
C LYS A 95 -13.38 2.16 -5.16
N ARG A 96 -13.14 1.06 -4.45
CA ARG A 96 -11.94 0.87 -3.63
C ARG A 96 -10.78 0.44 -4.51
N ILE A 97 -9.63 1.08 -4.33
CA ILE A 97 -8.43 0.90 -5.13
C ILE A 97 -7.45 0.02 -4.36
N HIS A 98 -6.87 -0.93 -5.07
CA HIS A 98 -5.82 -1.82 -4.61
C HIS A 98 -4.49 -1.48 -5.27
N TYR A 99 -3.39 -1.92 -4.68
CA TYR A 99 -2.04 -1.66 -5.22
C TYR A 99 -1.88 -2.17 -6.66
N ASN A 100 -2.48 -3.33 -6.99
CA ASN A 100 -2.40 -3.88 -8.33
C ASN A 100 -3.10 -3.01 -9.38
N ASP A 101 -4.09 -2.19 -8.98
CA ASP A 101 -4.79 -1.31 -9.91
C ASP A 101 -3.87 -0.25 -10.50
N PHE A 102 -2.75 0.09 -9.83
CA PHE A 102 -1.74 1.03 -10.35
C PHE A 102 -0.88 0.41 -11.45
N SER A 103 -0.74 -0.92 -11.48
CA SER A 103 0.01 -1.63 -12.52
C SER A 103 -0.81 -1.80 -13.80
N SER A 104 -2.13 -1.75 -13.67
CA SER A 104 -3.09 -1.73 -14.75
C SER A 104 -3.69 -0.34 -14.93
N ARG A 105 -4.54 -0.17 -15.93
CA ARG A 105 -5.44 0.98 -15.99
C ARG A 105 -6.70 0.63 -15.19
N LEU A 106 -7.22 1.57 -14.41
CA LEU A 106 -8.55 1.47 -13.82
C LEU A 106 -9.59 1.98 -14.83
N SER A 107 -10.49 1.10 -15.25
CA SER A 107 -11.65 1.43 -16.09
C SER A 107 -12.92 1.13 -15.31
N VAL A 108 -13.84 2.09 -15.25
CA VAL A 108 -15.14 1.92 -14.59
C VAL A 108 -16.27 2.23 -15.57
N GLU A 109 -17.38 1.51 -15.43
CA GLU A 109 -18.59 1.76 -16.20
C GLU A 109 -19.61 2.41 -15.28
N LEU A 110 -20.21 3.51 -15.73
CA LEU A 110 -21.22 4.25 -14.98
C LEU A 110 -22.59 3.88 -15.52
N ASN A 111 -23.49 3.55 -14.59
CA ASN A 111 -24.88 3.28 -14.91
C ASN A 111 -25.61 4.61 -15.09
N CYS A 112 -25.81 5.01 -16.33
CA CYS A 112 -26.48 6.25 -16.69
C CYS A 112 -27.89 5.97 -17.17
N GLU A 113 -28.85 6.73 -16.66
CA GLU A 113 -30.20 6.71 -17.21
C GLU A 113 -30.17 7.45 -18.55
N ASP A 114 -30.35 6.70 -19.64
CA ASP A 114 -30.48 7.28 -20.98
C ASP A 114 -31.68 8.21 -21.01
N THR A 115 -31.44 9.51 -20.87
CA THR A 115 -32.48 10.53 -20.94
C THR A 115 -32.79 10.85 -22.41
N ALA A 116 -33.19 9.83 -23.17
CA ALA A 116 -33.90 9.98 -24.44
C ALA A 116 -35.43 10.00 -24.21
N THR A 117 -35.87 10.59 -23.09
CA THR A 117 -37.27 10.99 -22.88
C THR A 117 -37.28 12.29 -22.09
N VAL A 118 -37.15 13.39 -22.83
CA VAL A 118 -37.64 14.68 -22.36
C VAL A 118 -39.17 14.56 -22.34
N SER A 119 -39.75 14.48 -21.15
CA SER A 119 -41.13 14.91 -20.94
C SER A 119 -41.06 16.07 -19.96
N GLU A 120 -41.46 17.21 -20.48
CA GLU A 120 -41.47 18.53 -19.87
C GLU A 120 -41.99 18.51 -18.43
N LEU A 121 -41.35 19.32 -17.57
CA LEU A 121 -42.00 19.80 -16.34
C LEU A 121 -43.37 20.40 -16.68
N PRO A 122 -44.30 20.33 -15.71
CA PRO A 122 -44.87 21.56 -15.22
C PRO A 122 -44.50 21.82 -13.77
N SER A 123 -44.21 23.10 -13.55
CA SER A 123 -43.97 23.78 -12.29
C SER A 123 -45.06 23.57 -11.23
N ASP A 124 -44.64 23.88 -10.00
CA ASP A 124 -45.43 24.46 -8.92
C ASP A 124 -46.47 23.59 -8.20
N THR A 125 -46.13 23.22 -6.96
CA THR A 125 -46.84 23.86 -5.82
C THR A 125 -46.03 23.83 -4.51
N PRO A 126 -46.20 24.83 -3.63
CA PRO A 126 -45.37 25.03 -2.43
C PRO A 126 -45.95 24.42 -1.14
N VAL A 127 -45.02 23.99 -0.27
CA VAL A 127 -45.01 24.13 1.19
C VAL A 127 -46.05 23.32 2.01
N LYS A 128 -45.54 22.44 2.90
CA LYS A 128 -45.48 22.71 4.35
C LYS A 128 -44.59 21.71 5.12
N PRO A 129 -43.67 22.16 5.98
CA PRO A 129 -42.94 21.30 6.89
C PRO A 129 -43.79 21.01 8.14
N THR A 130 -43.76 19.77 8.63
CA THR A 130 -44.14 19.45 10.02
C THR A 130 -42.99 18.69 10.67
N PRO A 131 -42.45 19.19 11.79
CA PRO A 131 -41.51 18.44 12.61
C PRO A 131 -42.30 17.55 13.59
N SER A 132 -41.81 16.34 13.86
CA SER A 132 -42.08 15.70 15.15
C SER A 132 -40.96 14.73 15.49
N SER A 133 -40.39 14.97 16.67
CA SER A 133 -39.29 14.23 17.27
C SER A 133 -39.79 12.98 18.01
N ALA A 134 -38.85 12.05 18.17
CA ALA A 134 -38.59 11.24 19.38
C ALA A 134 -39.68 10.29 19.90
N GLN A 135 -39.33 8.99 19.94
CA GLN A 135 -39.10 8.17 21.15
C GLN A 135 -38.94 6.69 20.70
N SER A 136 -37.80 6.04 20.93
CA SER A 136 -37.27 5.50 22.19
C SER A 136 -37.76 4.08 22.49
N ASN A 137 -36.76 3.20 22.69
CA ASN A 137 -36.72 1.99 23.51
C ASN A 137 -37.23 0.68 22.89
N GLU A 138 -36.32 -0.29 22.70
CA GLU A 138 -36.19 -1.42 23.65
C GLU A 138 -34.90 -2.22 23.39
N GLU A 139 -34.11 -2.36 24.45
CA GLU A 139 -33.05 -3.34 24.68
C GLU A 139 -33.43 -4.02 26.02
N PRO A 140 -32.87 -5.18 26.41
CA PRO A 140 -32.88 -6.54 25.86
C PRO A 140 -33.64 -7.49 26.85
N PRO A 141 -33.55 -8.85 26.81
CA PRO A 141 -32.37 -9.56 27.34
C PRO A 141 -32.08 -10.92 26.66
N GLY A 142 -30.87 -11.47 26.85
CA GLY A 142 -30.64 -12.88 26.50
C GLY A 142 -29.19 -13.33 26.44
N VAL A 143 -28.51 -13.34 27.58
CA VAL A 143 -27.26 -14.06 27.82
C VAL A 143 -27.44 -15.55 27.47
N SER A 144 -26.47 -16.14 26.76
CA SER A 144 -26.18 -17.57 26.88
C SER A 144 -24.68 -17.81 26.78
N GLU A 145 -24.08 -17.69 27.95
CA GLU A 145 -22.85 -18.34 28.37
C GLU A 145 -23.07 -19.87 28.33
N ASN A 146 -22.15 -20.62 27.72
CA ASN A 146 -21.98 -22.04 28.01
C ASN A 146 -20.49 -22.35 28.06
N ARG A 147 -20.00 -22.36 29.29
CA ARG A 147 -18.74 -22.93 29.75
C ARG A 147 -19.04 -24.36 30.24
N ASP A 148 -17.99 -25.16 30.34
CA ASP A 148 -17.89 -26.46 31.02
C ASP A 148 -18.20 -27.72 30.19
N ARG A 149 -17.14 -28.42 29.75
CA ARG A 149 -16.79 -29.68 30.41
C ARG A 149 -15.36 -30.13 30.13
N GLU A 150 -14.66 -30.32 31.24
CA GLU A 150 -13.44 -31.08 31.41
C GLU A 150 -13.51 -32.47 30.73
N ASN A 151 -12.41 -32.88 30.11
CA ASN A 151 -11.98 -34.27 30.20
C ASN A 151 -10.46 -34.31 30.34
N ILE A 152 -10.03 -34.70 31.54
CA ILE A 152 -8.64 -34.93 31.95
C ILE A 152 -8.43 -36.44 31.93
N SER A 153 -7.40 -36.90 31.24
CA SER A 153 -6.67 -38.16 31.45
C SER A 153 -5.41 -38.01 30.59
N GLU A 154 -4.33 -37.42 31.07
CA GLU A 154 -3.31 -37.99 31.98
C GLU A 154 -2.60 -39.23 31.39
N VAL A 155 -1.29 -39.35 31.67
CA VAL A 155 -0.32 -40.42 31.29
C VAL A 155 0.43 -40.07 29.98
N THR A 156 1.71 -39.67 29.92
CA THR A 156 2.88 -39.90 30.77
C THR A 156 4.06 -38.99 30.34
N THR A 157 4.88 -38.57 31.30
CA THR A 157 6.32 -38.24 31.12
C THR A 157 7.13 -39.07 32.14
N PRO A 158 8.47 -39.18 32.07
CA PRO A 158 9.41 -39.20 30.93
C PRO A 158 10.31 -40.48 30.99
N PRO A 159 11.41 -40.58 30.21
CA PRO A 159 12.66 -40.15 30.83
C PRO A 159 13.59 -39.36 29.91
N ALA A 160 14.42 -38.56 30.58
CA ALA A 160 15.55 -37.85 30.04
C ALA A 160 16.52 -38.76 29.27
N SER A 161 17.07 -38.25 28.16
CA SER A 161 18.34 -38.71 27.63
C SER A 161 19.23 -37.51 27.32
N THR A 162 20.30 -37.43 28.08
CA THR A 162 21.38 -36.44 28.10
C THR A 162 22.34 -36.65 26.92
N ALA A 163 22.65 -35.61 26.14
CA ALA A 163 23.99 -35.28 25.62
C ALA A 163 23.98 -34.03 24.69
N PRO A 164 25.08 -33.26 24.56
CA PRO A 164 25.09 -31.84 24.23
C PRO A 164 25.72 -31.51 22.85
N PRO A 165 26.20 -30.27 22.61
CA PRO A 165 25.71 -29.31 21.62
C PRO A 165 26.37 -29.43 20.22
N ILE A 166 25.60 -29.21 19.16
CA ILE A 166 26.18 -28.89 17.84
C ILE A 166 25.67 -27.51 17.43
N HIS A 167 26.57 -26.53 17.59
CA HIS A 167 26.48 -25.25 16.91
C HIS A 167 26.44 -25.50 15.39
N GLY A 168 25.26 -25.35 14.81
CA GLY A 168 25.03 -25.33 13.37
C GLY A 168 24.41 -23.99 13.01
N LYS A 169 25.28 -23.03 12.69
CA LYS A 169 24.98 -21.63 12.41
C LYS A 169 24.08 -21.47 11.18
N ALA A 170 22.76 -21.49 11.37
CA ALA A 170 21.77 -21.24 10.31
C ALA A 170 20.79 -20.08 10.60
N GLY A 171 20.89 -19.45 11.79
CA GLY A 171 20.01 -18.33 12.18
C GLY A 171 20.57 -16.92 11.92
N GLU A 172 21.84 -16.79 11.53
CA GLU A 172 22.56 -15.50 11.59
C GLU A 172 22.49 -14.67 10.29
N VAL A 173 21.78 -15.12 9.26
CA VAL A 173 21.61 -14.35 8.01
C VAL A 173 20.27 -13.63 7.90
N ALA A 174 19.27 -13.98 8.72
CA ALA A 174 17.97 -13.30 8.72
C ALA A 174 17.92 -12.08 9.65
N ASP A 175 18.74 -12.05 10.70
CA ASP A 175 18.62 -11.07 11.78
C ASP A 175 19.10 -9.66 11.40
N ARG A 176 20.14 -9.56 10.56
CA ARG A 176 20.69 -8.26 10.12
C ARG A 176 19.77 -7.46 9.19
N GLN A 177 18.78 -8.11 8.58
CA GLN A 177 17.82 -7.43 7.70
C GLN A 177 16.57 -6.94 8.44
N SER A 178 16.41 -7.29 9.73
CA SER A 178 15.25 -6.90 10.54
C SER A 178 15.47 -5.65 11.39
N ALA A 179 16.73 -5.23 11.57
CA ALA A 179 17.12 -4.18 12.52
C ALA A 179 16.65 -2.76 12.16
N GLY A 180 16.18 -2.53 10.93
CA GLY A 180 15.66 -1.24 10.46
C GLY A 180 14.16 -1.23 10.13
N LEU A 181 13.44 -2.33 10.38
CA LEU A 181 12.03 -2.48 10.02
C LEU A 181 11.12 -2.25 11.23
N THR A 182 10.03 -1.53 11.03
CA THR A 182 8.98 -1.37 12.05
C THR A 182 8.37 -2.73 12.40
N ILE A 183 7.82 -2.86 13.62
CA ILE A 183 7.17 -4.09 14.12
C ILE A 183 6.12 -4.60 13.11
N LYS A 184 5.31 -3.71 12.54
CA LYS A 184 4.32 -4.04 11.49
C LYS A 184 4.97 -4.63 10.24
N GLN A 185 6.06 -4.06 9.76
CA GLN A 185 6.77 -4.57 8.58
C GLN A 185 7.39 -5.94 8.83
N ARG A 186 7.91 -6.16 10.04
CA ARG A 186 8.45 -7.48 10.45
C ARG A 186 7.36 -8.54 10.45
N LEU A 187 6.16 -8.21 10.94
CA LEU A 187 4.99 -9.11 10.90
C LEU A 187 4.53 -9.43 9.47
N LEU A 188 4.47 -8.44 8.58
CA LEU A 188 4.08 -8.65 7.19
C LEU A 188 5.08 -9.53 6.43
N ARG A 189 6.38 -9.39 6.73
CA ARG A 189 7.44 -10.20 6.11
C ARG A 189 7.32 -11.67 6.50
N ILE A 190 7.17 -11.98 7.78
CA ILE A 190 7.03 -13.38 8.22
C ILE A 190 5.74 -14.03 7.69
N ASP A 191 4.68 -13.25 7.50
CA ASP A 191 3.43 -13.74 6.90
C ASP A 191 3.63 -14.13 5.42
N GLY A 192 4.37 -13.32 4.65
CA GLY A 192 4.77 -13.66 3.28
C GLY A 192 5.56 -14.97 3.21
N LEU A 193 6.60 -15.10 4.04
CA LEU A 193 7.45 -16.30 4.08
C LEU A 193 6.66 -17.57 4.41
N LYS A 194 5.68 -17.47 5.32
CA LYS A 194 4.79 -18.60 5.65
C LYS A 194 3.91 -18.98 4.44
N ARG A 195 3.29 -18.00 3.77
CA ARG A 195 2.43 -18.25 2.60
C ARG A 195 3.22 -18.85 1.43
N GLU A 196 4.49 -18.50 1.30
CA GLU A 196 5.42 -19.04 0.30
C GLU A 196 6.00 -20.41 0.70
N GLY A 197 5.68 -20.91 1.89
CA GLY A 197 6.20 -22.19 2.40
C GLY A 197 7.70 -22.16 2.72
N MET A 198 8.30 -20.97 2.83
CA MET A 198 9.72 -20.79 3.16
C MET A 198 10.03 -20.99 4.63
N ILE A 199 9.00 -20.92 5.48
CA ILE A 199 9.08 -21.22 6.91
C ILE A 199 7.89 -22.09 7.31
N SER A 200 8.10 -22.94 8.30
CA SER A 200 7.05 -23.76 8.90
C SER A 200 6.10 -22.94 9.79
N GLU A 201 4.94 -23.52 10.11
CA GLU A 201 3.98 -22.92 11.05
C GLU A 201 4.59 -22.64 12.43
N GLU A 202 5.45 -23.54 12.92
CA GLU A 202 6.08 -23.38 14.23
C GLU A 202 7.10 -22.23 14.21
N GLU A 203 7.91 -22.12 13.15
CA GLU A 203 8.85 -21.01 12.97
C GLU A 203 8.12 -19.67 12.86
N TYR A 204 6.99 -19.64 12.13
CA TYR A 204 6.14 -18.45 12.05
C TYR A 204 5.61 -18.03 13.42
N ARG A 205 5.07 -18.98 14.21
CA ARG A 205 4.54 -18.69 15.55
C ARG A 205 5.60 -18.14 16.49
N GLN A 206 6.78 -18.76 16.50
CA GLN A 206 7.89 -18.32 17.35
C GLN A 206 8.40 -16.93 16.93
N ALA A 207 8.57 -16.69 15.63
CA ALA A 207 9.00 -15.39 15.11
C ALA A 207 7.98 -14.29 15.42
N ARG A 208 6.69 -14.56 15.20
CA ARG A 208 5.59 -13.63 15.51
C ARG A 208 5.56 -13.26 17.00
N LYS A 209 5.73 -14.24 17.88
CA LYS A 209 5.77 -14.01 19.33
C LYS A 209 6.92 -13.07 19.70
N ARG A 210 8.15 -13.36 19.25
CA ARG A 210 9.32 -12.53 19.54
C ARG A 210 9.14 -11.07 19.08
N ILE A 211 8.59 -10.87 17.88
CA ILE A 211 8.33 -9.53 17.34
C ILE A 211 7.29 -8.76 18.17
N LEU A 212 6.28 -9.44 18.73
CA LEU A 212 5.24 -8.81 19.55
C LEU A 212 5.69 -8.56 20.99
N ASP A 213 6.61 -9.37 21.51
CA ASP A 213 7.21 -9.19 22.84
C ASP A 213 8.14 -7.96 22.90
N GLU A 214 8.46 -7.35 21.76
CA GLU A 214 9.24 -6.10 21.65
C GLU A 214 8.39 -4.82 21.68
N LEU A 215 7.07 -4.93 21.89
CA LEU A 215 6.15 -3.80 22.09
C LEU A 215 6.27 -3.21 23.50
#